data_AF-A0A926T4Y3-F1
#
_entry.id   AF-A0A926T4Y3-F1
#
_cell.length_a   1.000
_cell.length_b   1.000
_cell.length_c   1.000
_cell.angle_alpha   90.00
_cell.angle_beta   90.00
_cell.angle_gamma   90.00
#
_symmetry.space_group_name_H-M   'P 1'
#
loop_
_entity.id
_entity.type
_entity.pdbx_description
1 polymer ?
#
loop_
_entity_poly.entity_id
_entity_poly.type
_entity_poly.pdbx_seq_one_letter_code
_entity_poly.pdbx_strand_id
1 'polypeptide(L)'
;MNNPTTWKYIFYLKAVINWVESLALLFADRWIRELLGEKPLTNPEYLQLFLVLVIVVGIGYWWVGNDISRNHNIVKLGIYAQFSVFGVLAYQTLAGNVHPFYLIPGVIDLTFAILFVVFLSSYPRIKPALE
;
A
#
# COMPACT_ATOMS: atom_id res chain seq x y z
N MET A 1 3.56 -14.53 14.18
CA MET A 1 4.50 -14.94 13.11
C MET A 1 5.90 -14.57 13.56
N ASN A 2 6.75 -15.55 13.89
CA ASN A 2 8.09 -15.29 14.47
C ASN A 2 9.23 -15.63 13.49
N ASN A 3 8.92 -15.89 12.21
CA ASN A 3 9.90 -16.24 11.20
C ASN A 3 10.37 -14.97 10.44
N PRO A 4 11.64 -14.55 10.57
CA PRO A 4 12.15 -13.37 9.89
C PRO A 4 12.01 -13.45 8.36
N THR A 5 12.21 -14.63 7.77
CA THR A 5 12.10 -14.88 6.33
C THR A 5 10.68 -14.58 5.81
N THR A 6 9.65 -14.94 6.57
CA THR A 6 8.27 -14.64 6.20
C THR A 6 8.01 -13.14 6.15
N TRP A 7 8.54 -12.37 7.12
CA TRP A 7 8.39 -10.93 7.13
C TRP A 7 9.10 -10.26 5.95
N LYS A 8 10.32 -10.72 5.60
CA LYS A 8 11.02 -10.25 4.39
C LYS A 8 10.15 -10.38 3.15
N TYR A 9 9.55 -11.56 2.94
CA TYR A 9 8.66 -11.79 1.78
C TYR A 9 7.36 -10.99 1.83
N ILE A 10 6.80 -10.72 3.01
CA ILE A 10 5.63 -9.83 3.15
C ILE A 10 5.97 -8.41 2.66
N PHE A 11 7.13 -7.88 3.03
CA PHE A 11 7.55 -6.56 2.58
C PHE A 11 7.86 -6.52 1.07
N TYR A 12 8.50 -7.56 0.52
CA TYR A 12 8.68 -7.67 -0.92
C TYR A 12 7.35 -7.79 -1.67
N LEU A 13 6.42 -8.60 -1.17
CA LEU A 13 5.10 -8.72 -1.75
C LEU A 13 4.39 -7.37 -1.76
N LYS A 14 4.48 -6.60 -0.66
CA LYS A 14 3.88 -5.26 -0.61
C LYS A 14 4.54 -4.29 -1.59
N ALA A 15 5.87 -4.33 -1.73
CA ALA A 15 6.56 -3.52 -2.73
C ALA A 15 6.05 -3.81 -4.15
N VAL A 16 5.93 -5.10 -4.50
CA VAL A 16 5.42 -5.54 -5.81
C VAL A 16 3.96 -5.13 -6.01
N ILE A 17 3.11 -5.32 -5.00
CA ILE A 17 1.69 -4.90 -5.06
C ILE A 17 1.59 -3.39 -5.31
N ASN A 18 2.34 -2.56 -4.58
CA ASN A 18 2.36 -1.11 -4.82
C ASN A 18 2.70 -0.76 -6.27
N TRP A 19 3.72 -1.42 -6.84
CA TRP A 19 4.11 -1.17 -8.23
C TRP A 19 3.06 -1.64 -9.23
N VAL A 20 2.51 -2.84 -9.02
CA VAL A 20 1.47 -3.40 -9.89
C VAL A 20 0.21 -2.55 -9.83
N GLU A 21 -0.28 -2.16 -8.65
CA GLU A 21 -1.43 -1.28 -8.48
C GLU A 21 -1.20 0.08 -9.15
N SER A 22 -0.01 0.64 -8.96
CA SER A 22 0.35 1.93 -9.56
C SER A 22 0.31 1.87 -11.08
N LEU A 23 0.97 0.87 -11.67
CA LEU A 23 1.02 0.71 -13.12
C LEU A 23 -0.35 0.33 -13.68
N ALA A 24 -1.10 -0.55 -13.01
CA ALA A 24 -2.43 -0.96 -13.42
C ALA A 24 -3.37 0.25 -13.46
N LEU A 25 -3.44 1.05 -12.40
CA LEU A 25 -4.29 2.26 -12.38
C LEU A 25 -3.79 3.33 -13.35
N LEU A 26 -2.49 3.47 -13.54
CA LEU A 26 -1.93 4.47 -14.47
C LEU A 26 -2.39 4.24 -15.91
N PHE A 27 -2.47 2.97 -16.33
CA PHE A 27 -2.83 2.62 -17.71
C PHE A 27 -4.29 2.20 -17.89
N ALA A 28 -4.93 1.66 -16.85
CA ALA A 28 -6.27 1.09 -16.95
C ALA A 28 -7.38 1.95 -16.31
N ASP A 29 -7.08 3.02 -15.55
CA ASP A 29 -8.13 3.81 -14.87
C ASP A 29 -9.21 4.31 -15.84
N ARG A 30 -8.82 4.82 -17.02
CA ARG A 30 -9.79 5.25 -18.04
C ARG A 30 -10.72 4.12 -18.47
N TRP A 31 -10.16 2.96 -18.77
CA TRP A 31 -10.92 1.78 -19.20
C TRP A 31 -11.83 1.27 -18.08
N ILE A 32 -11.34 1.26 -16.83
CA ILE A 32 -12.12 0.89 -15.64
C ILE A 32 -13.30 1.85 -15.47
N ARG A 33 -13.10 3.17 -15.59
CA ARG A 33 -14.19 4.15 -15.50
C ARG A 33 -15.24 3.95 -16.58
N GLU A 34 -14.82 3.76 -17.82
CA GLU A 34 -15.73 3.50 -18.94
C GLU A 34 -16.55 2.23 -18.69
N LEU A 35 -15.94 1.15 -18.18
CA LEU A 35 -16.62 -0.08 -17.81
C LEU A 35 -17.63 0.11 -16.68
N LEU A 36 -17.32 0.99 -15.72
CA LEU A 36 -18.17 1.32 -14.58
C LEU A 36 -19.23 2.41 -14.89
N GLY A 37 -19.25 2.96 -16.11
CA GLY A 37 -20.13 4.08 -16.47
C GLY A 37 -19.77 5.40 -15.77
N GLU A 38 -18.55 5.50 -15.24
CA GLU A 38 -18.04 6.68 -14.54
C GLU A 38 -17.51 7.73 -15.52
N LYS A 39 -17.62 9.00 -15.14
CA LYS A 39 -17.05 10.09 -15.94
C LYS A 39 -15.52 10.05 -15.87
N PRO A 40 -14.82 10.46 -16.94
CA PRO A 40 -13.37 10.67 -16.88
C PRO A 40 -12.98 11.65 -15.78
N LEU A 41 -11.77 11.49 -15.25
CA LEU A 41 -11.21 12.44 -14.29
C LEU A 41 -11.10 13.83 -14.91
N THR A 42 -11.51 14.86 -14.16
CA THR A 42 -11.33 16.26 -14.56
C THR A 42 -9.85 16.65 -14.54
N ASN A 43 -9.10 16.18 -13.54
CA ASN A 43 -7.69 16.50 -13.32
C ASN A 43 -6.86 15.21 -13.16
N PRO A 44 -6.56 14.49 -14.26
CA PRO A 44 -5.89 13.19 -14.23
C PRO A 44 -4.45 13.25 -13.68
N GLU A 45 -3.79 14.41 -13.72
CA GLU A 45 -2.45 14.63 -13.22
C GLU A 45 -2.31 14.35 -11.72
N TYR A 46 -3.35 14.59 -10.91
CA TYR A 46 -3.31 14.26 -9.47
C TYR A 46 -3.27 12.76 -9.22
N LEU A 47 -3.97 11.97 -10.06
CA LEU A 47 -3.86 10.51 -10.00
C LEU A 47 -2.43 10.10 -10.35
N GLN A 48 -1.85 10.65 -11.41
CA GLN A 48 -0.47 10.33 -11.82
C GLN A 48 0.54 10.66 -10.73
N LEU A 49 0.45 11.85 -10.12
CA LEU A 49 1.30 12.26 -8.99
C LEU A 49 1.17 11.29 -7.82
N PHE A 50 -0.05 10.91 -7.47
CA PHE A 50 -0.31 9.93 -6.42
C PHE A 50 0.33 8.56 -6.74
N LEU A 51 0.14 8.03 -7.95
CA LEU A 51 0.68 6.72 -8.33
C LEU A 51 2.21 6.71 -8.36
N VAL A 52 2.85 7.82 -8.76
CA VAL A 52 4.31 7.95 -8.65
C VAL A 52 4.77 7.89 -7.19
N LEU A 53 4.05 8.53 -6.27
CA LEU A 53 4.34 8.41 -4.84
C LEU A 53 4.15 6.98 -4.34
N VAL A 54 3.11 6.27 -4.78
CA VAL A 54 2.87 4.87 -4.42
C VAL A 54 4.02 3.97 -4.90
N ILE A 55 4.60 4.24 -6.07
CA ILE A 55 5.81 3.54 -6.56
C ILE A 55 7.00 3.77 -5.62
N VAL A 56 7.23 5.02 -5.22
CA VAL A 56 8.32 5.40 -4.29
C VAL A 56 8.13 4.73 -2.92
N VAL A 57 6.90 4.67 -2.41
CA VAL A 57 6.58 3.94 -1.19
C VAL A 57 6.89 2.44 -1.35
N GLY A 58 6.62 1.86 -2.52
CA GLY A 58 7.01 0.49 -2.86
C GLY A 58 8.52 0.25 -2.75
N ILE A 59 9.35 1.20 -3.19
CA ILE A 59 10.81 1.15 -3.01
C ILE A 59 11.17 1.13 -1.51
N GLY A 60 10.48 1.92 -0.68
CA GLY A 60 10.63 1.90 0.76
C GLY A 60 10.40 0.50 1.36
N TYR A 61 9.33 -0.18 0.93
CA TYR A 61 9.06 -1.55 1.39
C TYR A 61 10.07 -2.57 0.85
N TRP A 62 10.60 -2.38 -0.36
CA TRP A 62 11.68 -3.19 -0.88
C TRP A 62 12.94 -3.08 0.00
N TRP A 63 13.30 -1.86 0.43
CA TRP A 63 14.41 -1.65 1.37
C TRP A 63 14.17 -2.33 2.72
N VAL A 64 12.94 -2.27 3.25
CA VAL A 64 12.58 -3.01 4.47
C VAL A 64 12.74 -4.51 4.24
N GLY A 65 12.31 -5.06 3.10
CA GLY A 65 12.46 -6.48 2.79
C GLY A 65 13.93 -6.94 2.73
N ASN A 66 14.84 -6.08 2.25
CA ASN A 66 16.28 -6.36 2.23
C ASN A 66 16.87 -6.46 3.64
N ASP A 67 16.46 -5.57 4.54
CA ASP A 67 16.88 -5.57 5.93
C ASP A 67 15.73 -5.15 6.86
N ILE A 68 15.06 -6.18 7.40
CA ILE A 68 13.92 -5.99 8.30
C ILE A 68 14.34 -5.47 9.68
N SER A 69 15.63 -5.45 10.00
CA SER A 69 16.12 -5.06 11.33
C SER A 69 16.37 -3.57 11.50
N ARG A 70 16.65 -2.86 10.40
CA ARG A 70 17.09 -1.45 10.42
C ARG A 70 16.01 -0.46 9.99
N ASN A 71 15.02 -0.90 9.24
CA ASN A 71 14.12 0.00 8.50
C ASN A 71 12.76 0.27 9.18
N HIS A 72 12.67 0.15 10.51
CA HIS A 72 11.39 0.28 11.23
C HIS A 72 10.69 1.63 11.06
N ASN A 73 11.43 2.72 10.85
CA ASN A 73 10.80 4.03 10.63
C ASN A 73 10.08 4.10 9.27
N ILE A 74 10.56 3.39 8.26
CA ILE A 74 9.86 3.23 6.97
C ILE A 74 8.57 2.44 7.19
N VAL A 75 8.61 1.39 8.02
CA VAL A 75 7.40 0.62 8.38
C VAL A 75 6.36 1.50 9.08
N LYS A 76 6.78 2.32 10.06
CA LYS A 76 5.88 3.27 10.74
C LYS A 76 5.26 4.26 9.76
N LEU A 77 6.07 4.85 8.87
CA LEU A 77 5.59 5.74 7.82
C LEU A 77 4.56 5.03 6.93
N GLY A 78 4.84 3.79 6.54
CA GLY A 78 3.93 2.97 5.72
C GLY A 78 2.60 2.63 6.40
N ILE A 79 2.60 2.47 7.73
CA ILE A 79 1.38 2.32 8.53
C ILE A 79 0.54 3.59 8.45
N TYR A 80 1.14 4.76 8.72
CA TYR A 80 0.42 6.04 8.65
C TYR A 80 -0.11 6.32 7.23
N ALA A 81 0.70 6.05 6.21
CA ALA A 81 0.32 6.25 4.81
C ALA A 81 -0.90 5.39 4.43
N GLN A 82 -0.85 4.08 4.69
CA GLN A 82 -1.93 3.18 4.29
C GLN A 82 -3.24 3.43 5.05
N PHE A 83 -3.18 3.67 6.36
CA PHE A 83 -4.39 4.04 7.11
C PHE A 83 -4.99 5.37 6.62
N SER A 84 -4.14 6.36 6.28
CA SER A 84 -4.61 7.65 5.78
C SER A 84 -5.25 7.52 4.39
N VAL A 85 -4.60 6.80 3.47
CA VAL A 85 -5.11 6.55 2.11
C VAL A 85 -6.44 5.79 2.17
N PHE A 86 -6.49 4.70 2.95
CA PHE A 86 -7.73 3.95 3.14
C PHE A 86 -8.83 4.81 3.76
N GLY A 87 -8.52 5.61 4.80
CA GLY A 87 -9.49 6.49 5.46
C GLY A 87 -10.10 7.51 4.51
N VAL A 88 -9.27 8.18 3.70
CA VAL A 88 -9.73 9.12 2.67
C VAL A 88 -10.56 8.41 1.61
N LEU A 89 -10.10 7.27 1.11
CA LEU A 89 -10.79 6.52 0.05
C LEU A 89 -12.14 5.98 0.53
N ALA A 90 -12.20 5.40 1.72
CA ALA A 90 -13.42 4.93 2.36
C ALA A 90 -14.42 6.07 2.56
N TYR A 91 -13.97 7.22 3.07
CA TYR A 91 -14.82 8.40 3.21
C TYR A 91 -15.40 8.85 1.86
N GLN A 92 -14.56 8.96 0.82
CA GLN A 92 -15.02 9.41 -0.50
C GLN A 92 -15.96 8.42 -1.17
N THR A 93 -15.78 7.11 -0.94
CA THR A 93 -16.74 6.10 -1.40
C THR A 93 -18.06 6.19 -0.65
N LEU A 94 -18.05 6.36 0.67
CA LEU A 94 -19.28 6.53 1.47
C LEU A 94 -20.03 7.81 1.10
N ALA A 95 -19.31 8.86 0.73
CA ALA A 95 -19.89 10.11 0.23
C ALA A 95 -20.41 10.01 -1.22
N GLY A 96 -20.20 8.90 -1.92
CA GLY A 96 -20.63 8.68 -3.30
C GLY A 96 -19.76 9.37 -4.36
N ASN A 97 -18.59 9.91 -3.99
CA ASN A 97 -17.66 10.59 -4.90
C ASN A 97 -16.75 9.62 -5.67
N VAL A 98 -16.58 8.41 -5.17
CA VAL A 98 -15.72 7.37 -5.75
C VAL A 98 -16.48 6.05 -5.79
N HIS A 99 -16.55 5.44 -6.96
CA HIS A 99 -17.19 4.15 -7.14
C HIS A 99 -16.57 3.09 -6.19
N PRO A 100 -17.38 2.25 -5.49
CA PRO A 100 -16.87 1.29 -4.50
C PRO A 100 -15.83 0.29 -5.01
N PHE A 101 -15.79 0.04 -6.32
CA PHE A 101 -14.74 -0.78 -6.96
C PHE A 101 -13.32 -0.30 -6.61
N TYR A 102 -13.12 1.02 -6.50
CA TYR A 102 -11.81 1.58 -6.16
C TYR A 102 -11.39 1.30 -4.71
N LEU A 103 -12.27 0.80 -3.83
CA LEU A 103 -11.87 0.40 -2.47
C LEU A 103 -11.04 -0.87 -2.44
N ILE A 104 -11.06 -1.70 -3.48
CA ILE A 104 -10.32 -2.97 -3.53
C ILE A 104 -8.83 -2.78 -3.19
N PRO A 105 -8.06 -1.91 -3.88
CA PRO A 105 -6.67 -1.64 -3.51
C PRO A 105 -6.55 -1.07 -2.08
N GLY A 106 -7.49 -0.22 -1.65
CA GLY A 106 -7.49 0.31 -0.29
C GLY A 106 -7.63 -0.77 0.80
N VAL A 107 -8.41 -1.83 0.56
CA VAL A 107 -8.55 -2.96 1.49
C VAL A 107 -7.29 -3.82 1.52
N ILE A 108 -6.63 -3.98 0.37
CA ILE A 108 -5.32 -4.65 0.29
C ILE A 108 -4.31 -3.87 1.13
N ASP A 109 -4.22 -2.55 0.94
CA ASP A 109 -3.37 -1.66 1.75
C ASP A 109 -3.67 -1.75 3.25
N LEU A 110 -4.94 -1.72 3.63
CA LEU A 110 -5.34 -1.83 5.03
C LEU A 110 -4.86 -3.16 5.64
N THR A 111 -4.95 -4.25 4.89
CA THR A 111 -4.46 -5.56 5.31
C THR A 111 -2.95 -5.52 5.60
N PHE A 112 -2.16 -4.91 4.72
CA PHE A 112 -0.73 -4.74 4.93
C PHE A 112 -0.39 -3.77 6.06
N ALA A 113 -1.16 -2.70 6.24
CA ALA A 113 -1.01 -1.80 7.38
C ALA A 113 -1.16 -2.54 8.71
N ILE A 114 -2.18 -3.41 8.82
CA ILE A 114 -2.39 -4.27 9.99
C ILE A 114 -1.20 -5.23 10.16
N LEU A 115 -0.75 -5.88 9.08
CA LEU A 115 0.43 -6.76 9.14
C LEU A 115 1.70 -6.02 9.60
N PHE A 116 1.88 -4.76 9.21
CA PHE A 116 3.02 -3.94 9.64
C PHE A 116 2.96 -3.57 11.12
N VAL A 117 1.76 -3.30 11.65
CA VAL A 117 1.56 -3.14 13.10
C VAL A 117 1.96 -4.44 13.82
N VAL A 118 1.47 -5.59 13.34
CA VAL A 118 1.81 -6.91 13.90
C VAL A 118 3.32 -7.17 13.83
N PHE A 119 3.98 -6.81 12.72
CA PHE A 119 5.43 -6.91 12.58
C PHE A 119 6.16 -6.11 13.66
N LEU A 120 5.87 -4.82 13.80
CA LEU A 120 6.53 -3.97 14.80
C LEU A 120 6.29 -4.45 16.23
N SER A 121 5.07 -4.91 16.55
CA SER A 121 4.75 -5.45 17.87
C SER A 121 5.39 -6.81 18.14
N SER A 122 5.68 -7.60 17.11
CA SER A 122 6.33 -8.92 17.25
C SER A 122 7.84 -8.88 17.12
N TYR A 123 8.41 -7.80 16.58
CA TYR A 123 9.84 -7.64 16.33
C TYR A 123 10.75 -7.91 17.54
N PRO A 124 10.43 -7.51 18.79
CA PRO A 124 11.28 -7.83 19.95
C PRO A 124 11.53 -9.33 20.15
N ARG A 125 10.58 -10.18 19.71
CA ARG A 125 10.70 -11.65 19.77
C ARG A 125 11.47 -12.24 18.58
N ILE A 126 11.58 -11.48 17.49
CA ILE A 126 12.24 -11.89 16.23
C ILE A 126 13.71 -11.50 16.26
N LYS A 127 14.05 -10.39 16.93
CA LYS A 127 15.42 -9.87 17.05
C LYS A 127 16.48 -10.91 17.43
N PRO A 128 16.26 -11.81 18.43
CA PRO A 128 17.27 -12.81 18.79
C PRO A 128 17.58 -13.85 17.70
N ALA A 129 16.74 -13.98 16.68
CA ALA A 129 16.95 -14.89 15.54
C ALA A 129 17.64 -14.22 14.33
N LEU A 130 17.90 -12.90 14.42
CA LEU A 130 18.57 -12.11 13.38
C LEU A 130 20.02 -11.76 13.74
N GLU A 131 20.41 -11.96 15.00
CA GLU A 131 21.79 -11.83 15.52
C GLU A 131 22.51 -13.18 15.46
#